data_AF-A0A7J3CAL2-F1
#
_entry.id   AF-A0A7J3CAL2-F1
#
_cell.length_a   1.000
_cell.length_b   1.000
_cell.length_c   1.000
_cell.angle_alpha   90.00
_cell.angle_beta   90.00
_cell.angle_gamma   90.00
#
_symmetry.space_group_name_H-M   'P 1'
#
loop_
_entity.id
_entity.type
_entity.pdbx_description
1 polymer ?
#
loop_
_entity_poly.entity_id
_entity_poly.type
_entity_poly.pdbx_seq_one_letter_code
_entity_poly.pdbx_strand_id
1 'polypeptide(L)'
;MSDIRITLPEDKTLIILKRIQNKLSGYKGYKVGTDARISSQALCDDVEKRLEISLTNFKAAIDNLDMYGKQNEKGLAEEVYKKIEELKTKKVVIPSEPLLVSPEDPQRFYLLDEIGFRNSIDLLDNINSFRSASISGEIDTNVLEKININLEKIASFIDEKNLSLKQKS
;
A
#
# COMPACT_ATOMS: atom_id res chain seq x y z
N MET A 1 -33.81 28.61 -13.38
CA MET A 1 -32.98 27.72 -14.21
C MET A 1 -31.86 27.19 -13.34
N SER A 2 -31.82 25.87 -13.15
CA SER A 2 -30.88 25.22 -12.24
C SER A 2 -29.56 25.00 -12.97
N ASP A 3 -28.56 25.83 -12.70
CA ASP A 3 -27.20 25.61 -13.19
C ASP A 3 -26.57 24.46 -12.41
N ILE A 4 -26.64 23.26 -12.97
CA ILE A 4 -25.85 22.12 -12.51
C ILE A 4 -24.40 22.44 -12.84
N ARG A 5 -23.65 22.96 -11.87
CA ARG A 5 -22.19 23.02 -11.93
C ARG A 5 -21.67 21.59 -11.85
N ILE A 6 -21.46 20.95 -13.00
CA ILE A 6 -20.68 19.73 -13.09
C ILE A 6 -19.22 20.13 -12.88
N THR A 7 -18.74 20.03 -11.64
CA THR A 7 -17.30 19.99 -11.37
C THR A 7 -16.74 18.75 -12.03
N LEU A 8 -16.16 18.90 -13.22
CA LEU A 8 -15.33 17.87 -13.86
C LEU A 8 -14.25 17.47 -12.85
N PRO A 9 -14.04 16.16 -12.57
CA PRO A 9 -12.93 15.73 -11.73
C PRO A 9 -11.62 16.18 -12.40
N GLU A 10 -10.82 16.98 -11.69
CA GLU A 10 -9.49 17.35 -12.19
C GLU A 10 -8.71 16.08 -12.52
N ASP A 11 -8.09 16.04 -13.69
CA ASP A 11 -7.18 14.97 -14.08
C ASP A 11 -5.95 14.99 -13.15
N LYS A 12 -5.96 14.09 -12.17
CA LYS A 12 -4.90 13.95 -11.16
C LYS A 12 -3.73 13.07 -11.62
N THR A 13 -3.79 12.50 -12.82
CA THR A 13 -2.82 11.47 -13.27
C THR A 13 -1.38 11.96 -13.24
N LEU A 14 -1.11 13.17 -13.72
CA LEU A 14 0.23 13.75 -13.74
C LEU A 14 0.76 14.00 -12.32
N ILE A 15 -0.10 14.47 -11.41
CA ILE A 15 0.25 14.72 -10.01
C ILE A 15 0.63 13.40 -9.33
N ILE A 16 -0.19 12.36 -9.52
CA ILE A 16 0.05 11.01 -8.97
C ILE A 16 1.35 10.44 -9.52
N LEU A 17 1.54 10.48 -10.84
CA LEU A 17 2.74 10.01 -11.50
C LEU A 17 3.99 10.63 -10.89
N LYS A 18 4.01 11.96 -10.72
CA LYS A 18 5.15 12.67 -10.14
C LYS A 18 5.38 12.31 -8.68
N ARG A 19 4.33 12.16 -7.87
CA ARG A 19 4.46 11.72 -6.47
C ARG A 19 5.11 10.35 -6.37
N ILE A 20 4.66 9.39 -7.17
CA ILE A 20 5.23 8.04 -7.17
C ILE A 20 6.68 8.09 -7.67
N GLN A 21 6.95 8.76 -8.80
CA GLN A 21 8.30 8.85 -9.39
C GLN A 21 9.34 9.50 -8.48
N ASN A 22 8.94 10.46 -7.64
CA ASN A 22 9.84 11.09 -6.67
C ASN A 22 10.38 10.11 -5.62
N LYS A 23 9.70 8.98 -5.41
CA LYS A 23 10.04 7.97 -4.41
C LYS A 23 10.41 6.62 -5.06
N LEU A 24 9.93 6.36 -6.28
CA LEU A 24 10.16 5.16 -7.08
C LEU A 24 10.48 5.56 -8.53
N SER A 25 11.75 5.85 -8.79
CA SER A 25 12.20 6.35 -10.10
C SER A 25 11.96 5.38 -11.27
N GLY A 26 11.86 4.07 -10.98
CA GLY A 26 11.54 3.04 -11.96
C GLY A 26 10.08 3.03 -12.44
N TYR A 27 9.19 3.78 -11.78
CA TYR A 27 7.78 3.82 -12.13
C TYR A 27 7.54 4.68 -13.38
N LYS A 28 7.10 4.06 -14.48
CA LYS A 28 6.91 4.74 -15.78
C LYS A 28 5.50 5.31 -15.99
N GLY A 29 4.55 4.93 -15.14
CA GLY A 29 3.14 5.30 -15.30
C GLY A 29 2.45 4.58 -16.45
N TYR A 30 1.20 4.96 -16.71
CA TYR A 30 0.37 4.36 -17.75
C TYR A 30 0.18 5.34 -18.91
N LYS A 31 0.32 4.82 -20.14
CA LYS A 31 -0.06 5.50 -21.38
C LYS A 31 -0.86 4.52 -22.24
N VAL A 32 -1.79 5.04 -23.03
CA VAL A 32 -2.60 4.21 -23.94
C VAL A 32 -1.69 3.40 -24.86
N GLY A 33 -1.98 2.11 -25.02
CA GLY A 33 -1.21 1.20 -25.86
C GLY A 33 0.15 0.76 -25.29
N THR A 34 0.49 1.18 -24.06
CA THR A 34 1.67 0.65 -23.36
C THR A 34 1.31 -0.55 -22.51
N ASP A 35 2.31 -1.36 -22.17
CA ASP A 35 2.15 -2.53 -21.32
C ASP A 35 1.99 -2.12 -19.85
N ALA A 36 0.78 -2.31 -19.31
CA ALA A 36 0.42 -1.98 -17.94
C ALA A 36 1.24 -2.77 -16.90
N ARG A 37 1.80 -3.91 -17.30
CA ARG A 37 2.57 -4.78 -16.40
C ARG A 37 3.83 -4.13 -15.89
N ILE A 38 4.52 -3.35 -16.72
CA ILE A 38 5.81 -2.74 -16.36
C ILE A 38 5.63 -1.81 -15.15
N SER A 39 4.64 -0.92 -15.23
CA SER A 39 4.35 0.03 -14.16
C SER A 39 3.73 -0.65 -12.93
N SER A 40 2.87 -1.64 -13.15
CA SER A 40 2.26 -2.42 -12.07
C SER A 40 3.31 -3.22 -11.29
N GLN A 41 4.22 -3.92 -11.98
CA GLN A 41 5.28 -4.71 -11.36
C GLN A 41 6.18 -3.84 -10.49
N ALA A 42 6.69 -2.72 -11.04
CA ALA A 42 7.58 -1.83 -10.31
C ALA A 42 6.97 -1.34 -8.99
N LEU A 43 5.68 -1.00 -8.99
CA LEU A 43 4.98 -0.53 -7.79
C LEU A 43 4.68 -1.68 -6.83
N CYS A 44 4.26 -2.84 -7.33
CA CYS A 44 3.95 -4.00 -6.49
C CYS A 44 5.20 -4.55 -5.79
N ASP A 45 6.34 -4.60 -6.46
CA ASP A 45 7.62 -5.00 -5.86
C ASP A 45 8.03 -4.06 -4.73
N ASP A 46 7.81 -2.76 -4.94
CA ASP A 46 8.14 -1.71 -3.98
C ASP A 46 7.23 -1.76 -2.73
N VAL A 47 5.95 -2.08 -2.92
CA VAL A 47 4.99 -2.35 -1.84
C VAL A 47 5.36 -3.63 -1.09
N GLU A 48 5.67 -4.72 -1.79
CA GLU A 48 6.08 -6.00 -1.17
C GLU A 48 7.33 -5.82 -0.31
N LYS A 49 8.34 -5.10 -0.83
CA LYS A 49 9.56 -4.77 -0.09
C LYS A 49 9.27 -3.99 1.19
N ARG A 50 8.34 -3.01 1.15
CA ARG A 50 7.93 -2.28 2.35
C ARG A 50 7.21 -3.16 3.35
N LEU A 51 6.32 -4.04 2.91
CA LEU A 51 5.66 -5.01 3.79
C LEU A 51 6.67 -5.92 4.49
N GLU A 52 7.72 -6.34 3.81
CA GLU A 52 8.80 -7.14 4.40
C GLU A 52 9.60 -6.39 5.47
N ILE A 53 9.96 -5.12 5.20
CA ILE A 53 10.62 -4.26 6.19
C ILE A 53 9.70 -4.02 7.39
N SER A 54 8.42 -3.74 7.12
CA SER A 54 7.38 -3.56 8.12
C SER A 54 7.27 -4.77 9.06
N LEU A 55 7.28 -6.00 8.54
CA LEU A 55 7.28 -7.21 9.37
C LEU A 55 8.47 -7.26 10.33
N THR A 56 9.67 -7.00 9.81
CA THR A 56 10.90 -7.06 10.62
C THR A 56 10.87 -6.00 11.72
N ASN A 57 10.46 -4.77 11.39
CA ASN A 57 10.37 -3.69 12.36
C ASN A 57 9.28 -3.91 13.40
N PHE A 58 8.14 -4.45 12.98
CA PHE A 58 7.02 -4.69 13.89
C PHE A 58 7.28 -5.87 14.82
N LYS A 59 7.97 -6.91 14.35
CA LYS A 59 8.47 -8.00 15.21
C LYS A 59 9.39 -7.48 16.31
N ALA A 60 10.34 -6.62 15.96
CA ALA A 60 11.21 -5.99 16.95
C ALA A 60 10.43 -5.15 17.98
N ALA A 61 9.33 -4.51 17.58
CA ALA A 61 8.47 -3.79 18.52
C ALA A 61 7.76 -4.75 19.50
N ILE A 62 7.29 -5.90 19.02
CA ILE A 62 6.70 -6.96 19.87
C ILE A 62 7.72 -7.49 20.87
N ASP A 63 8.95 -7.74 20.43
CA ASP A 63 10.04 -8.21 21.30
C ASP A 63 10.34 -7.18 22.41
N ASN A 64 10.32 -5.88 22.10
CA ASN A 64 10.47 -4.83 23.11
C ASN A 64 9.34 -4.88 24.16
N LEU A 65 8.09 -5.03 23.73
CA LEU A 65 6.94 -5.13 24.65
C LEU A 65 7.07 -6.33 25.59
N ASP A 66 7.58 -7.46 25.08
CA ASP A 66 7.85 -8.65 25.88
C ASP A 66 8.92 -8.39 26.95
N MET A 67 10.02 -7.71 26.56
CA MET A 67 11.08 -7.32 27.49
C MET A 67 10.58 -6.43 28.64
N TYR A 68 9.58 -5.57 28.38
CA TYR A 68 8.96 -4.72 29.39
C TYR A 68 7.77 -5.38 30.12
N GLY A 69 7.45 -6.64 29.84
CA GLY A 69 6.36 -7.37 30.49
C GLY A 69 4.95 -6.91 30.10
N LYS A 70 4.80 -6.22 28.97
CA LYS A 70 3.54 -5.67 28.46
C LYS A 70 2.73 -6.72 27.70
N GLN A 71 2.32 -7.79 28.40
CA GLN A 71 1.76 -8.99 27.77
C GLN A 71 0.39 -8.77 27.09
N ASN A 72 -0.47 -7.91 27.64
CA ASN A 72 -1.76 -7.60 27.01
C ASN A 72 -1.56 -6.89 25.68
N GLU A 73 -0.66 -5.91 25.69
CA GLU A 73 -0.36 -5.11 24.52
C GLU A 73 0.43 -5.88 23.47
N LYS A 74 1.32 -6.77 23.90
CA LYS A 74 1.98 -7.76 23.04
C LYS A 74 0.93 -8.58 22.28
N GLY A 75 -0.11 -9.06 22.95
CA GLY A 75 -1.20 -9.80 22.30
C GLY A 75 -1.87 -9.00 21.17
N LEU A 76 -2.18 -7.72 21.41
CA LEU A 76 -2.75 -6.84 20.38
C LEU A 76 -1.78 -6.62 19.21
N ALA A 77 -0.50 -6.42 19.51
CA ALA A 77 0.52 -6.26 18.48
C ALA A 77 0.73 -7.57 17.68
N GLU A 78 0.68 -8.73 18.31
CA GLU A 78 0.76 -10.03 17.63
C GLU A 78 -0.42 -10.27 16.68
N GLU A 79 -1.64 -9.85 17.03
CA GLU A 79 -2.78 -9.89 16.13
C GLU A 79 -2.56 -9.03 14.87
N VAL A 80 -2.03 -7.82 15.05
CA VAL A 80 -1.69 -6.95 13.92
C VAL A 80 -0.55 -7.54 13.09
N TYR A 81 0.46 -8.12 13.73
CA TYR A 81 1.58 -8.79 13.06
C TYR A 81 1.10 -9.90 12.12
N LYS A 82 0.17 -10.76 12.59
CA LYS A 82 -0.45 -11.80 11.75
C LYS A 82 -1.14 -11.22 10.52
N LYS A 83 -1.83 -10.08 10.64
CA LYS A 83 -2.44 -9.40 9.48
C LYS A 83 -1.39 -8.93 8.47
N ILE A 84 -0.23 -8.45 8.93
CA ILE A 84 0.88 -8.09 8.04
C ILE A 84 1.42 -9.34 7.32
N GLU A 85 1.55 -10.47 8.02
CA GLU A 85 1.98 -11.74 7.42
C GLU A 85 0.98 -12.25 6.37
N GLU A 86 -0.31 -12.26 6.69
CA GLU A 86 -1.38 -12.61 5.75
C GLU A 86 -1.34 -11.72 4.51
N LEU A 87 -1.16 -10.41 4.70
CA LEU A 87 -1.07 -9.46 3.59
C LEU A 87 0.16 -9.73 2.71
N LYS A 88 1.31 -10.12 3.28
CA LYS A 88 2.49 -10.52 2.49
C LYS A 88 2.23 -11.74 1.60
N THR A 89 1.32 -12.64 2.00
CA THR A 89 0.91 -13.78 1.16
C THR A 89 -0.02 -13.37 0.02
N LYS A 90 -0.78 -12.28 0.19
CA LYS A 90 -1.60 -11.69 -0.88
C LYS A 90 -0.69 -10.92 -1.83
N LYS A 91 -0.34 -11.53 -2.96
CA LYS A 91 0.47 -10.88 -3.99
C LYS A 91 -0.38 -10.42 -5.17
N VAL A 92 0.06 -9.34 -5.82
CA VAL A 92 -0.45 -8.98 -7.14
C VAL A 92 0.13 -9.97 -8.16
N VAL A 93 -0.74 -10.62 -8.92
CA VAL A 93 -0.39 -11.59 -9.94
C VAL A 93 -0.27 -10.85 -11.26
N ILE A 94 0.96 -10.64 -11.71
CA ILE A 94 1.24 -10.00 -13.00
C ILE A 94 1.11 -11.04 -14.12
N PRO A 95 0.25 -10.81 -15.14
CA PRO A 95 0.04 -11.75 -16.23
C PRO A 95 1.30 -11.90 -17.11
N SER A 96 1.49 -13.09 -17.69
CA SER A 96 2.62 -13.41 -18.58
C SER A 96 2.51 -12.74 -19.95
N GLU A 97 1.30 -12.40 -20.38
CA GLU A 97 1.05 -11.74 -21.66
C GLU A 97 0.96 -10.21 -21.53
N PRO A 98 1.41 -9.43 -22.53
CA PRO A 98 1.29 -7.98 -22.52
C PRO A 98 -0.15 -7.50 -22.30
N LEU A 99 -0.35 -6.64 -21.31
CA LEU A 99 -1.65 -6.05 -21.03
C LEU A 99 -1.66 -4.61 -21.53
N LEU A 100 -2.27 -4.38 -22.69
CA LEU A 100 -2.34 -3.04 -23.26
C LEU A 100 -3.35 -2.17 -22.49
N VAL A 101 -2.90 -0.97 -22.11
CA VAL A 101 -3.73 0.04 -21.45
C VAL A 101 -4.76 0.59 -22.46
N SER A 102 -6.06 0.45 -22.15
CA SER A 102 -7.14 1.09 -22.92
C SER A 102 -7.24 2.59 -22.62
N PRO A 103 -7.86 3.42 -23.46
CA PRO A 103 -8.03 4.86 -23.21
C PRO A 103 -8.64 5.25 -21.85
N GLU A 104 -9.53 4.41 -21.32
CA GLU A 104 -10.29 4.62 -20.08
C GLU A 104 -9.56 4.15 -18.80
N ASP A 105 -8.49 3.37 -18.95
CA ASP A 105 -7.77 2.76 -17.82
C ASP A 105 -6.74 3.65 -17.09
N PRO A 106 -6.03 4.61 -17.73
CA PRO A 106 -4.90 5.28 -17.10
C PRO A 106 -5.28 5.92 -15.77
N GLN A 107 -6.38 6.69 -15.74
CA GLN A 107 -6.81 7.37 -14.53
C GLN A 107 -7.16 6.38 -13.42
N ARG A 108 -7.86 5.29 -13.75
CA ARG A 108 -8.19 4.22 -12.80
C ARG A 108 -6.93 3.59 -12.23
N PHE A 109 -5.96 3.24 -13.07
CA PHE A 109 -4.71 2.63 -12.62
C PHE A 109 -3.87 3.58 -11.77
N TYR A 110 -3.79 4.88 -12.13
CA TYR A 110 -3.09 5.85 -11.31
C TYR A 110 -3.72 6.02 -9.92
N LEU A 111 -5.05 6.12 -9.84
CA LEU A 111 -5.74 6.25 -8.55
C LEU A 111 -5.51 5.02 -7.67
N LEU A 112 -5.61 3.83 -8.26
CA LEU A 112 -5.37 2.57 -7.56
C LEU A 112 -3.91 2.49 -7.07
N ASP A 113 -2.96 2.82 -7.94
CA ASP A 113 -1.53 2.84 -7.61
C ASP A 113 -1.20 3.86 -6.51
N GLU A 114 -1.83 5.04 -6.51
CA GLU A 114 -1.67 6.03 -5.43
C GLU A 114 -2.12 5.46 -4.08
N ILE A 115 -3.24 4.72 -4.05
CA ILE A 115 -3.74 4.10 -2.83
C ILE A 115 -2.74 3.10 -2.28
N GLY A 116 -2.29 2.14 -3.11
CA GLY A 116 -1.32 1.13 -2.69
C GLY A 116 0.00 1.76 -2.24
N PHE A 117 0.53 2.67 -3.05
CA PHE A 117 1.81 3.32 -2.80
C PHE A 117 1.82 4.14 -1.51
N ARG A 118 0.86 5.06 -1.35
CA ARG A 118 0.78 5.93 -0.17
C ARG A 118 0.61 5.12 1.10
N ASN A 119 -0.32 4.16 1.11
CA ASN A 119 -0.57 3.37 2.31
C ASN A 119 0.62 2.47 2.67
N SER A 120 1.40 2.01 1.69
CA SER A 120 2.63 1.25 1.99
C SER A 120 3.71 2.10 2.68
N ILE A 121 3.82 3.39 2.31
CA ILE A 121 4.72 4.33 2.95
C ILE A 121 4.22 4.65 4.37
N ASP A 122 2.95 5.05 4.48
CA ASP A 122 2.34 5.40 5.76
C ASP A 122 2.40 4.22 6.74
N LEU A 123 2.19 2.98 6.26
CA LEU A 123 2.33 1.77 7.07
C LEU A 123 3.72 1.66 7.68
N LEU A 124 4.77 1.80 6.86
CA LEU A 124 6.15 1.68 7.33
C LEU A 124 6.49 2.80 8.32
N ASP A 125 6.07 4.03 8.05
CA ASP A 125 6.30 5.16 8.94
C ASP A 125 5.57 4.98 10.28
N ASN A 126 4.31 4.53 10.26
CA ASN A 126 3.55 4.22 11.47
C ASN A 126 4.17 3.07 12.26
N ILE A 127 4.66 2.02 11.60
CA ILE A 127 5.36 0.91 12.25
C ILE A 127 6.68 1.37 12.88
N ASN A 128 7.43 2.24 12.21
CA ASN A 128 8.65 2.82 12.77
C ASN A 128 8.37 3.68 14.00
N SER A 129 7.28 4.45 13.97
CA SER A 129 6.79 5.22 15.12
C SER A 129 6.41 4.30 16.28
N PHE A 130 5.62 3.24 16.00
CA PHE A 130 5.22 2.24 17.00
C PHE A 130 6.43 1.55 17.63
N ARG A 131 7.39 1.14 16.80
CA ARG A 131 8.65 0.55 17.26
C ARG A 131 9.41 1.53 18.16
N SER A 132 9.49 2.81 17.79
CA SER A 132 10.19 3.81 18.59
C SER A 132 9.56 3.99 19.98
N ALA A 133 8.22 4.02 20.07
CA ALA A 133 7.51 4.06 21.34
C ALA A 133 7.76 2.79 22.19
N SER A 134 7.77 1.62 21.56
CA SER A 134 7.99 0.35 22.25
C SER A 134 9.37 0.24 22.92
N ILE A 135 10.40 0.93 22.41
CA ILE A 135 11.74 0.98 23.02
C ILE A 135 11.70 1.60 24.42
N SER A 136 10.73 2.48 24.68
CA SER A 136 10.52 3.09 26.00
C SER A 136 9.50 2.34 26.86
N GLY A 137 8.99 1.19 26.39
CA GLY A 137 7.91 0.44 27.03
C GLY A 137 6.53 1.11 26.92
N GLU A 138 6.41 2.14 26.07
CA GLU A 138 5.17 2.85 25.79
C GLU A 138 4.43 2.24 24.60
N ILE A 139 3.12 2.50 24.53
CA ILE A 139 2.29 2.14 23.40
C ILE A 139 1.40 3.28 22.96
N ASP A 140 1.32 3.44 21.64
CA ASP A 140 0.38 4.34 20.99
C ASP A 140 -0.67 3.51 20.24
N THR A 141 -1.83 3.35 20.86
CA THR A 141 -2.97 2.63 20.29
C THR A 141 -3.52 3.33 19.04
N ASN A 142 -3.39 4.65 18.92
CA ASN A 142 -3.81 5.37 17.71
C ASN A 142 -2.91 5.02 16.53
N VAL A 143 -1.61 4.79 16.78
CA VAL A 143 -0.69 4.32 15.74
C VAL A 143 -1.04 2.88 15.32
N LEU A 144 -1.41 2.00 16.24
CA LEU A 144 -1.90 0.65 15.91
C LEU A 144 -3.19 0.68 15.05
N GLU A 145 -4.11 1.59 15.34
CA GLU A 145 -5.32 1.76 14.53
C GLU A 145 -4.97 2.21 13.10
N LYS A 146 -4.07 3.20 12.96
CA LYS A 146 -3.59 3.64 11.65
C LYS A 146 -2.92 2.51 10.87
N ILE A 147 -2.11 1.68 11.53
CA ILE A 147 -1.50 0.49 10.93
C ILE A 147 -2.58 -0.43 10.36
N ASN A 148 -3.62 -0.76 11.13
CA ASN A 148 -4.73 -1.59 10.65
C ASN A 148 -5.41 -0.96 9.42
N ILE A 149 -5.72 0.34 9.44
CA ILE A 149 -6.32 1.05 8.31
C ILE A 149 -5.42 0.98 7.07
N ASN A 150 -4.10 1.14 7.24
CA ASN A 150 -3.16 1.02 6.13
C ASN A 150 -3.15 -0.40 5.56
N LEU A 151 -3.18 -1.44 6.40
CA LEU A 151 -3.23 -2.84 5.97
C LEU A 151 -4.49 -3.15 5.16
N GLU A 152 -5.66 -2.69 5.61
CA GLU A 152 -6.93 -2.87 4.90
C GLU A 152 -6.90 -2.20 3.51
N LYS A 153 -6.36 -0.98 3.43
CA LYS A 153 -6.24 -0.26 2.15
C LYS A 153 -5.24 -0.91 1.20
N ILE A 154 -4.14 -1.47 1.71
CA ILE A 154 -3.20 -2.23 0.87
C ILE A 154 -3.84 -3.55 0.41
N ALA A 155 -4.62 -4.22 1.25
CA ALA A 155 -5.35 -5.43 0.88
C ALA A 155 -6.36 -5.16 -0.24
N SER A 156 -7.18 -4.11 -0.09
CA SER A 156 -8.12 -3.67 -1.14
C SER A 156 -7.37 -3.29 -2.43
N PHE A 157 -6.25 -2.58 -2.32
CA PHE A 157 -5.39 -2.31 -3.47
C PHE A 157 -4.95 -3.59 -4.19
N ILE A 158 -4.45 -4.60 -3.48
CA ILE A 158 -3.99 -5.86 -4.07
C ILE A 158 -5.15 -6.59 -4.76
N ASP A 159 -6.30 -6.69 -4.09
CA ASP A 159 -7.48 -7.37 -4.60
C ASP A 159 -8.03 -6.67 -5.86
N GLU A 160 -8.17 -5.34 -5.83
CA GLU A 160 -8.58 -4.53 -6.98
C GLU A 160 -7.57 -4.57 -8.13
N LYS A 161 -6.27 -4.57 -7.82
CA LYS A 161 -5.21 -4.66 -8.83
C LYS A 161 -5.28 -5.99 -9.55
N ASN A 162 -5.42 -7.09 -8.80
CA ASN A 162 -5.62 -8.43 -9.36
C ASN A 162 -6.86 -8.51 -10.25
N LEU A 163 -7.99 -7.93 -9.85
CA LEU A 163 -9.19 -7.85 -10.67
C LEU A 163 -8.94 -7.07 -11.96
N SER A 164 -8.27 -5.92 -11.86
CA SER A 164 -8.00 -5.03 -12.98
C SER A 164 -7.07 -5.64 -14.03
N LEU A 165 -6.14 -6.51 -13.61
CA LEU A 165 -5.20 -7.20 -14.49
C LEU A 165 -5.77 -8.50 -15.08
N LYS A 166 -6.74 -9.16 -14.42
CA LYS A 166 -7.38 -10.40 -14.90
C LYS A 166 -8.49 -10.19 -15.92
N GLN A 167 -9.25 -9.09 -15.84
CA GLN A 167 -10.46 -8.85 -16.65
C GLN A 167 -10.23 -8.67 -18.16
N LYS A 168 -9.00 -8.75 -18.67
CA LYS A 168 -8.69 -8.64 -20.11
C LYS A 168 -8.00 -9.88 -20.70
N SER A 169 -8.08 -11.02 -19.99
CA SER A 169 -7.62 -12.31 -20.49
C SER A 169 -8.74 -13.03 -21.24
#